data_AF-A0A7R9MPL0-F1
#
_entry.id   AF-A0A7R9MPL0-F1
#
_cell.length_a   1.000
_cell.length_b   1.000
_cell.length_c   1.000
_cell.angle_alpha   90.00
_cell.angle_beta   90.00
_cell.angle_gamma   90.00
#
_symmetry.space_group_name_H-M   'P 1'
#
loop_
_entity.id
_entity.type
_entity.pdbx_description
1 polymer ?
#
loop_
_entity_poly.entity_id
_entity_poly.type
_entity_poly.pdbx_seq_one_letter_code
_entity_poly.pdbx_strand_id
1 'polypeptide(L)'
;MADRRKLQEIERCMKKVAEGVETFEDIWQKVHNANNSNQKEKYEADLKKEIKKLQRLRDQIKTWVASSEIKDKRQLLENRKLIETQMERFKVVERETKTKAYSKEGLGAAQKLDPAQRERDDMNNWLSVSIDQLNIQLDQFESESEALQLAQKKSKKDREKQDRIDELKGWVEKHRYHI
;
A
#
# COMPACT_ATOMS: atom_id res chain seq x y z
N MET A 1 4.49 -38.43 -34.42
CA MET A 1 3.58 -37.29 -34.66
C MET A 1 2.95 -36.75 -33.36
N ALA A 2 2.51 -37.61 -32.43
CA ALA A 2 1.94 -37.19 -31.13
C ALA A 2 2.93 -36.37 -30.26
N ASP A 3 4.18 -36.82 -30.12
CA ASP A 3 5.21 -36.11 -29.33
C ASP A 3 5.48 -34.68 -29.82
N ARG A 4 5.57 -34.49 -31.14
CA ARG A 4 5.78 -33.16 -31.75
C ARG A 4 4.60 -32.22 -31.49
N ARG A 5 3.37 -32.75 -31.50
CA ARG A 5 2.15 -31.97 -31.21
C ARG A 5 2.09 -31.57 -29.74
N LYS A 6 2.50 -32.46 -28.84
CA LYS A 6 2.54 -32.19 -27.39
C LYS A 6 3.63 -31.17 -27.02
N LEU A 7 4.80 -31.25 -27.65
CA LEU A 7 5.87 -30.24 -27.53
C LEU A 7 5.40 -28.85 -27.96
N GLN A 8 4.71 -28.73 -29.10
CA GLN A 8 4.14 -27.45 -29.53
C GLN A 8 3.09 -26.89 -28.57
N GLU A 9 2.29 -27.77 -27.96
CA GLU A 9 1.31 -27.35 -26.95
C GLU A 9 1.99 -26.80 -25.69
N ILE A 10 3.07 -27.46 -25.25
CA ILE A 10 3.90 -27.01 -24.12
C ILE A 10 4.53 -25.65 -24.44
N GLU A 11 5.16 -25.48 -25.61
CA GLU A 11 5.75 -24.20 -26.01
C GLU A 11 4.72 -23.06 -26.05
N ARG A 12 3.52 -23.33 -26.59
CA ARG A 12 2.44 -22.34 -26.61
C ARG A 12 1.95 -21.98 -25.22
N CYS A 13 1.90 -22.96 -24.30
CA CYS A 13 1.58 -22.70 -22.90
C CYS A 13 2.65 -21.84 -22.23
N MET A 14 3.94 -22.13 -22.45
CA MET A 14 5.04 -21.33 -21.90
C MET A 14 4.99 -19.87 -22.37
N LYS A 15 4.69 -19.63 -23.64
CA LYS A 15 4.48 -18.26 -24.15
C LYS A 15 3.34 -17.54 -23.43
N LYS A 16 2.20 -18.21 -23.25
CA LYS A 16 1.06 -17.65 -22.49
C LYS A 16 1.40 -17.37 -21.02
N VAL A 17 2.23 -18.20 -20.40
CA VAL A 17 2.71 -17.95 -19.04
C VAL A 17 3.56 -16.70 -19.01
N ALA A 18 4.51 -16.55 -19.92
CA ALA A 18 5.35 -15.36 -20.01
C ALA A 18 4.53 -14.08 -20.22
N GLU A 19 3.63 -14.07 -21.22
CA GLU A 19 2.72 -12.95 -21.51
C GLU A 19 1.81 -12.62 -20.31
N GLY A 20 1.27 -13.65 -19.64
CA GLY A 20 0.40 -13.47 -18.48
C GLY A 20 1.15 -12.93 -17.26
N VAL A 21 2.42 -13.32 -17.06
CA VAL A 21 3.27 -12.80 -15.99
C VAL A 21 3.66 -11.35 -16.24
N GLU A 22 4.00 -10.99 -17.48
CA GLU A 22 4.29 -9.60 -17.87
C GLU A 22 3.05 -8.70 -17.68
N THR A 23 1.89 -9.16 -18.14
CA THR A 23 0.62 -8.45 -17.95
C THR A 23 0.28 -8.31 -16.46
N PHE A 24 0.52 -9.36 -15.67
CA PHE A 24 0.33 -9.31 -14.22
C PHE A 24 1.24 -8.27 -13.57
N GLU A 25 2.52 -8.20 -13.96
CA GLU A 25 3.46 -7.20 -13.42
C GLU A 25 3.04 -5.77 -13.78
N ASP A 26 2.67 -5.51 -15.03
CA ASP A 26 2.21 -4.19 -15.49
C ASP A 26 0.96 -3.73 -14.70
N ILE A 27 -0.02 -4.62 -14.51
CA ILE A 27 -1.21 -4.30 -13.70
C ILE A 27 -0.82 -4.12 -12.23
N TRP A 28 0.09 -4.93 -11.69
CA TRP A 28 0.55 -4.83 -10.30
C TRP A 28 1.17 -3.45 -10.03
N GLN A 29 2.03 -2.97 -10.92
CA GLN A 29 2.60 -1.63 -10.84
C GLN A 29 1.51 -0.55 -10.90
N LYS A 30 0.50 -0.72 -11.77
CA LYS A 30 -0.66 0.20 -11.85
C LYS A 30 -1.48 0.23 -10.56
N VAL A 31 -1.68 -0.90 -9.87
CA VAL A 31 -2.35 -0.95 -8.56
C VAL A 31 -1.59 -0.15 -7.51
N HIS A 32 -0.26 -0.24 -7.49
CA HIS A 32 0.58 0.47 -6.53
C HIS A 32 0.71 1.97 -6.82
N ASN A 33 0.70 2.36 -8.10
CA ASN A 33 0.83 3.76 -8.52
C ASN A 33 -0.51 4.51 -8.60
N ALA A 34 -1.64 3.81 -8.50
CA ALA A 34 -2.96 4.43 -8.56
C ALA A 34 -3.27 5.25 -7.30
N ASN A 35 -3.46 6.56 -7.48
CA ASN A 35 -3.84 7.49 -6.41
C ASN A 35 -5.36 7.60 -6.18
N ASN A 36 -6.18 7.06 -7.09
CA ASN A 36 -7.65 7.12 -7.02
C ASN A 36 -8.25 5.73 -6.68
N SER A 37 -9.22 5.69 -5.76
CA SER A 37 -9.95 4.48 -5.35
C SER A 37 -10.54 3.71 -6.52
N ASN A 38 -11.27 4.37 -7.42
CA ASN A 38 -11.96 3.68 -8.52
C ASN A 38 -10.98 3.02 -9.50
N GLN A 39 -9.82 3.64 -9.73
CA GLN A 39 -8.77 3.07 -10.57
C GLN A 39 -8.10 1.88 -9.86
N LYS A 40 -7.85 2.02 -8.56
CA LYS A 40 -7.27 0.95 -7.75
C LYS A 40 -8.15 -0.31 -7.73
N GLU A 41 -9.44 -0.15 -7.46
CA GLU A 41 -10.42 -1.25 -7.48
C GLU A 41 -10.52 -1.91 -8.88
N LYS A 42 -10.49 -1.10 -9.95
CA LYS A 42 -10.47 -1.60 -11.32
C LYS A 42 -9.22 -2.45 -11.58
N TYR A 43 -8.04 -1.95 -11.24
CA TYR A 43 -6.79 -2.66 -11.46
C TYR A 43 -6.68 -3.91 -10.59
N GLU A 44 -7.20 -3.89 -9.36
CA GLU A 44 -7.29 -5.09 -8.50
C GLU A 44 -8.20 -6.16 -9.12
N ALA A 45 -9.34 -5.77 -9.68
CA ALA A 45 -10.23 -6.69 -10.38
C ALA A 45 -9.55 -7.29 -11.62
N ASP A 46 -8.80 -6.50 -12.38
CA ASP A 46 -8.05 -6.98 -13.55
C ASP A 46 -6.87 -7.88 -13.15
N LEU A 47 -6.16 -7.53 -12.08
CA LEU A 47 -5.11 -8.37 -11.49
C LEU A 47 -5.67 -9.73 -11.04
N LYS A 48 -6.87 -9.75 -10.45
CA LYS A 48 -7.59 -10.97 -10.06
C LYS A 48 -8.02 -11.82 -11.25
N LYS A 49 -8.38 -11.21 -12.39
CA LYS A 49 -8.67 -11.96 -13.62
C LYS A 49 -7.40 -12.60 -14.17
N GLU A 50 -6.29 -11.86 -14.21
CA GLU A 50 -5.04 -12.34 -14.78
C GLU A 50 -4.45 -13.48 -13.94
N ILE A 51 -4.44 -13.35 -12.60
CA ILE A 51 -3.94 -14.43 -11.74
C ILE A 51 -4.75 -15.73 -11.88
N LYS A 52 -6.07 -15.64 -12.13
CA LYS A 52 -6.90 -16.82 -12.40
C LYS A 52 -6.53 -17.50 -13.71
N LYS A 53 -6.09 -16.77 -14.74
CA LYS A 53 -5.60 -17.36 -15.99
C LYS A 53 -4.28 -18.09 -15.75
N LEU A 54 -3.35 -17.47 -15.03
CA LEU A 54 -2.08 -18.08 -14.63
C LEU A 54 -2.30 -19.36 -13.81
N GLN A 55 -3.25 -19.37 -12.87
CA GLN A 55 -3.62 -20.56 -12.10
C GLN A 55 -4.06 -21.74 -12.99
N ARG A 56 -4.87 -21.48 -14.01
CA ARG A 56 -5.30 -22.53 -14.97
C ARG A 56 -4.11 -23.10 -15.74
N LEU A 57 -3.19 -22.24 -16.20
CA LEU A 57 -1.96 -22.67 -16.87
C LEU A 57 -1.08 -23.49 -15.92
N ARG A 58 -0.99 -23.08 -14.64
CA ARG A 58 -0.25 -23.82 -13.61
C ARG A 58 -0.83 -25.22 -13.37
N ASP A 59 -2.14 -25.38 -13.38
CA ASP A 59 -2.77 -26.69 -13.23
C ASP A 59 -2.62 -27.57 -14.49
N GLN A 60 -2.64 -26.97 -15.68
CA GLN A 60 -2.27 -27.66 -16.93
C GLN A 60 -0.82 -28.16 -16.88
N ILE A 61 0.11 -27.30 -16.45
CA ILE A 61 1.52 -27.64 -16.25
C ILE A 61 1.67 -28.76 -15.21
N LYS A 62 0.90 -28.73 -14.11
CA LYS A 62 0.91 -29.80 -13.09
C LYS A 62 0.54 -31.16 -13.70
N THR A 63 -0.47 -31.21 -14.56
CA THR A 63 -0.87 -32.44 -15.27
C THR A 63 0.24 -32.95 -16.19
N TRP A 64 0.92 -32.06 -16.89
CA TRP A 64 2.07 -32.42 -17.73
C TRP A 64 3.29 -32.90 -16.94
N VAL A 65 3.57 -32.28 -15.79
CA VAL A 65 4.62 -32.75 -14.87
C VAL A 65 4.33 -34.15 -14.35
N ALA A 66 3.06 -34.52 -14.14
CA ALA A 66 2.65 -35.86 -13.73
C ALA A 66 2.70 -36.89 -14.89
N SER A 67 2.70 -36.44 -16.15
CA SER A 67 2.76 -37.32 -17.32
C SER A 67 4.13 -37.97 -17.46
N SER A 68 4.16 -39.27 -17.78
CA SER A 68 5.38 -40.04 -18.09
C SER A 68 5.88 -39.83 -19.52
N GLU A 69 5.05 -39.26 -20.40
CA GLU A 69 5.40 -38.97 -21.80
C GLU A 69 6.40 -37.81 -21.96
N ILE A 70 6.55 -36.98 -20.92
CA ILE A 70 7.44 -35.82 -20.94
C ILE A 70 8.73 -36.17 -20.22
N LYS A 71 9.83 -36.25 -20.98
CA LYS A 71 11.15 -36.62 -20.48
C LYS A 71 11.83 -35.47 -19.73
N ASP A 72 11.83 -34.26 -20.30
CA ASP A 72 12.38 -33.07 -19.65
C ASP A 72 11.27 -32.22 -19.02
N LYS A 73 11.34 -32.05 -17.70
CA LYS A 73 10.35 -31.32 -16.90
C LYS A 73 10.90 -30.02 -16.32
N ARG A 74 12.16 -29.65 -16.60
CA ARG A 74 12.81 -28.47 -16.00
C ARG A 74 12.03 -27.19 -16.26
N GLN A 75 11.75 -26.91 -17.52
CA GLN A 75 11.00 -25.71 -17.94
C GLN A 75 9.58 -25.66 -17.33
N LEU A 76 8.92 -26.82 -17.22
CA LEU A 76 7.58 -26.95 -16.61
C LEU A 76 7.62 -26.59 -15.12
N LEU A 77 8.62 -27.09 -14.39
CA LEU A 77 8.79 -26.81 -12.97
C LEU A 77 9.12 -25.34 -12.71
N GLU A 78 10.00 -24.74 -13.52
CA GLU A 78 10.35 -23.32 -13.43
C GLU A 78 9.13 -22.41 -13.65
N ASN A 79 8.35 -22.66 -14.71
CA ASN A 79 7.16 -21.87 -15.00
C ASN A 79 6.07 -22.06 -13.95
N ARG A 80 5.91 -23.28 -13.41
CA ARG A 80 5.02 -23.54 -12.28
C ARG A 80 5.41 -22.72 -11.05
N LYS A 81 6.70 -22.69 -10.71
CA LYS A 81 7.22 -21.90 -9.57
C LYS A 81 7.06 -20.40 -9.81
N LEU A 82 7.28 -19.94 -11.03
CA LEU A 82 7.06 -18.54 -11.41
C LEU A 82 5.61 -18.11 -11.17
N ILE A 83 4.64 -18.92 -11.62
CA ILE A 83 3.22 -18.65 -11.38
C ILE A 83 2.89 -18.67 -9.88
N GLU A 84 3.40 -19.65 -9.14
CA GLU A 84 3.19 -19.74 -7.67
C GLU A 84 3.73 -18.49 -6.95
N THR A 85 4.83 -17.92 -7.43
CA THR A 85 5.38 -16.66 -6.91
C THR A 85 4.44 -15.49 -7.16
N GLN A 86 3.89 -15.38 -8.38
CA GLN A 86 2.89 -14.33 -8.68
C GLN A 86 1.60 -14.52 -7.89
N MET A 87 1.20 -15.77 -7.60
CA MET A 87 0.05 -16.05 -6.73
C MET A 87 0.26 -15.54 -5.31
N GLU A 88 1.46 -15.71 -4.75
CA GLU A 88 1.75 -15.19 -3.42
C GLU A 88 1.77 -13.66 -3.39
N ARG A 89 2.36 -13.02 -4.41
CA ARG A 89 2.29 -11.56 -4.58
C ARG A 89 0.86 -11.06 -4.66
N PHE A 90 0.00 -11.76 -5.41
CA PHE A 90 -1.42 -11.42 -5.49
C PHE A 90 -2.12 -11.54 -4.12
N LYS A 91 -1.81 -12.55 -3.30
CA LYS A 91 -2.40 -12.69 -1.96
C LYS A 91 -2.07 -11.52 -1.04
N VAL A 92 -0.85 -11.00 -1.12
CA VAL A 92 -0.44 -9.82 -0.33
C VAL A 92 -1.29 -8.62 -0.71
N VAL A 93 -1.40 -8.33 -2.02
CA VAL A 93 -2.25 -7.25 -2.53
C VAL A 93 -3.71 -7.47 -2.14
N GLU A 94 -4.25 -8.67 -2.34
CA GLU A 94 -5.65 -8.98 -2.01
C GLU A 94 -5.94 -8.82 -0.50
N ARG A 95 -4.97 -9.19 0.36
CA ARG A 95 -5.10 -9.00 1.81
C ARG A 95 -5.09 -7.52 2.17
N GLU A 96 -4.13 -6.76 1.67
CA GLU A 96 -4.04 -5.32 1.92
C GLU A 96 -5.29 -4.58 1.46
N THR A 97 -5.78 -4.90 0.26
CA THR A 97 -7.02 -4.35 -0.28
C THR A 97 -8.21 -4.72 0.56
N LYS A 98 -8.37 -6.00 0.95
CA LYS A 98 -9.50 -6.43 1.78
C LYS A 98 -9.47 -5.75 3.15
N THR A 99 -8.32 -5.73 3.82
CA THR A 99 -8.17 -5.03 5.11
C THR A 99 -8.47 -3.54 4.96
N LYS A 100 -8.04 -2.90 3.88
CA LYS A 100 -8.35 -1.49 3.57
C LYS A 100 -9.79 -1.24 3.12
N ALA A 101 -10.44 -2.21 2.49
CA ALA A 101 -11.84 -2.15 2.08
C ALA A 101 -12.75 -2.28 3.31
N TYR A 102 -12.45 -3.20 4.23
CA TYR A 102 -13.14 -3.29 5.52
C TYR A 102 -12.89 -2.05 6.40
N SER A 103 -11.73 -1.38 6.28
CA SER A 103 -11.50 -0.09 6.94
C SER A 103 -12.17 1.11 6.24
N LYS A 104 -12.67 0.96 5.00
CA LYS A 104 -13.31 2.04 4.21
C LYS A 104 -14.83 1.89 4.12
N GLU A 105 -15.36 0.67 4.16
CA GLU A 105 -16.79 0.37 4.41
C GLU A 105 -17.18 0.55 5.89
N GLY A 106 -16.23 0.87 6.78
CA GLY A 106 -16.41 1.10 8.21
C GLY A 106 -17.27 2.32 8.60
N LEU A 107 -17.71 3.15 7.65
CA LEU A 107 -18.75 4.16 7.92
C LEU A 107 -20.16 3.53 7.99
N GLY A 108 -20.37 2.31 7.46
CA GLY A 108 -21.68 1.65 7.41
C GLY A 108 -21.86 0.45 8.35
N ALA A 109 -20.78 -0.15 8.87
CA ALA A 109 -20.84 -1.42 9.62
C ALA A 109 -20.28 -1.29 11.05
N ALA A 110 -20.78 -0.31 11.81
CA ALA A 110 -20.41 -0.04 13.22
C ALA A 110 -20.75 -1.16 14.23
N GLN A 111 -20.96 -2.41 13.81
CA GLN A 111 -21.33 -3.51 14.69
C GLN A 111 -20.42 -4.70 14.49
N LYS A 112 -19.33 -4.73 15.28
CA LYS A 112 -18.48 -5.87 15.70
C LYS A 112 -16.97 -5.60 15.59
N LEU A 113 -16.51 -4.45 16.08
CA LEU A 113 -15.13 -4.34 16.54
C LEU A 113 -15.05 -4.91 17.96
N ASP A 114 -14.04 -5.75 18.22
CA ASP A 114 -13.63 -6.14 19.56
C ASP A 114 -13.42 -4.87 20.41
N PRO A 115 -14.09 -4.68 21.57
CA PRO A 115 -14.04 -3.43 22.34
C PRO A 115 -12.63 -2.93 22.61
N ALA A 116 -11.69 -3.85 22.87
CA ALA A 116 -10.29 -3.52 23.11
C ALA A 116 -9.56 -2.97 21.88
N GLN A 117 -9.97 -3.37 20.66
CA GLN A 117 -9.40 -2.84 19.43
C GLN A 117 -9.99 -1.47 19.10
N ARG A 118 -11.29 -1.28 19.34
CA ARG A 118 -11.95 0.03 19.17
C ARG A 118 -11.32 1.09 20.07
N GLU A 119 -11.12 0.80 21.34
CA GLU A 119 -10.47 1.73 22.28
C GLU A 119 -9.04 2.06 21.86
N ARG A 120 -8.30 1.07 21.33
CA ARG A 120 -6.96 1.30 20.78
C ARG A 120 -6.98 2.21 19.57
N ASP A 121 -7.90 1.99 18.63
CA ASP A 121 -7.98 2.77 17.40
C ASP A 121 -8.49 4.20 17.69
N ASP A 122 -9.46 4.35 18.59
CA ASP A 122 -9.94 5.66 19.06
C ASP A 122 -8.81 6.43 19.75
N MET A 123 -8.01 5.76 20.59
CA MET A 123 -6.84 6.37 21.25
C MET A 123 -5.76 6.75 20.25
N ASN A 124 -5.44 5.86 19.30
CA ASN A 124 -4.45 6.15 18.24
C ASN A 124 -4.90 7.34 17.38
N ASN A 125 -6.17 7.39 17.00
CA ASN A 125 -6.71 8.51 16.24
C ASN A 125 -6.67 9.81 17.05
N TRP A 126 -7.03 9.77 18.33
CA TRP A 126 -6.95 10.93 19.22
C TRP A 126 -5.50 11.43 19.37
N LEU A 127 -4.53 10.51 19.52
CA LEU A 127 -3.11 10.84 19.57
C LEU A 127 -2.64 11.50 18.28
N SER A 128 -2.97 10.93 17.12
CA SER A 128 -2.63 11.52 15.82
C SER A 128 -3.21 12.92 15.64
N VAL A 129 -4.50 13.12 15.95
CA VAL A 129 -5.14 14.43 15.87
C VAL A 129 -4.50 15.43 16.83
N SER A 130 -4.12 14.99 18.03
CA SER A 130 -3.47 15.84 19.02
C SER A 130 -2.07 16.26 18.57
N ILE A 131 -1.29 15.34 18.00
CA ILE A 131 0.03 15.63 17.43
C ILE A 131 -0.09 16.63 16.26
N ASP A 132 -1.06 16.43 15.37
CA ASP A 132 -1.30 17.35 14.25
C ASP A 132 -1.67 18.76 14.74
N GLN A 133 -2.50 18.87 15.78
CA GLN A 133 -2.85 20.16 16.39
C GLN A 133 -1.63 20.84 17.03
N LEU A 134 -0.78 20.08 17.72
CA LEU A 134 0.45 20.63 18.31
C LEU A 134 1.42 21.11 17.21
N ASN A 135 1.55 20.40 16.09
CA ASN A 135 2.36 20.83 14.96
C ASN A 135 1.83 22.12 14.30
N ILE A 136 0.51 22.23 14.12
CA ILE A 136 -0.11 23.47 13.61
C ILE A 136 0.15 24.64 14.56
N GLN A 137 0.07 24.42 15.87
CA GLN A 137 0.36 25.45 16.87
C GLN A 137 1.84 25.83 16.86
N LEU A 138 2.76 24.87 16.66
CA LEU A 138 4.18 25.15 16.47
C LEU A 138 4.40 26.11 15.30
N ASP A 139 3.86 25.81 14.13
CA ASP A 139 3.99 26.65 12.94
C ASP A 139 3.43 28.07 13.18
N GLN A 140 2.31 28.17 13.89
CA GLN A 140 1.69 29.45 14.25
C GLN A 140 2.58 30.27 15.21
N PHE A 141 3.10 29.64 16.26
CA PHE A 141 3.95 30.32 17.24
C PHE A 141 5.29 30.74 16.64
N GLU A 142 5.88 29.90 15.79
CA GLU A 142 7.11 30.24 15.06
C GLU A 142 6.88 31.43 14.12
N SER A 143 5.78 31.42 13.36
CA SER A 143 5.40 32.54 12.49
C SER A 143 5.12 33.85 13.26
N GLU A 144 4.39 33.78 14.38
CA GLU A 144 4.12 34.95 15.23
C GLU A 144 5.41 35.50 15.86
N SER A 145 6.29 34.62 16.35
CA SER A 145 7.59 35.00 16.92
C SER A 145 8.48 35.69 15.87
N GLU A 146 8.57 35.17 14.65
CA GLU A 146 9.31 35.82 13.56
C GLU A 146 8.74 37.20 13.21
N ALA A 147 7.42 37.33 13.11
CA ALA A 147 6.75 38.60 12.82
C ALA A 147 7.03 39.65 13.92
N LEU A 148 6.97 39.26 15.19
CA LEU A 148 7.27 40.14 16.33
C LEU A 148 8.74 40.55 16.36
N GLN A 149 9.68 39.63 16.08
CA GLN A 149 11.11 39.95 15.99
C GLN A 149 11.41 40.98 14.88
N LEU A 150 10.73 40.88 13.72
CA LEU A 150 10.85 41.86 12.64
C LEU A 150 10.28 43.22 13.04
N ALA A 151 9.16 43.24 13.77
CA ALA A 151 8.56 44.47 14.27
C ALA A 151 9.43 45.16 15.35
N GLN A 152 10.11 44.39 16.19
CA GLN A 152 10.99 44.90 17.25
C GLN A 152 12.24 45.57 16.67
N LYS A 153 12.76 45.12 15.51
CA LYS A 153 13.85 45.80 14.80
C LYS A 153 13.49 47.23 14.35
N LYS A 154 12.20 47.55 14.19
CA LYS A 154 11.70 48.87 13.79
C LYS A 154 11.44 49.83 14.98
N SER A 155 11.34 49.32 16.21
CA SER A 155 11.11 50.12 17.43
C SER A 155 12.00 49.61 18.57
N LYS A 156 12.97 50.44 18.98
CA LYS A 156 14.15 50.02 19.76
C LYS A 156 13.90 49.57 21.21
N LYS A 157 12.66 49.61 21.73
CA LYS A 157 12.37 49.27 23.13
C LYS A 157 10.89 48.96 23.36
N ASP A 158 10.45 47.79 22.92
CA ASP A 158 9.11 47.29 23.21
C ASP A 158 9.21 46.04 24.09
N ARG A 159 9.20 46.26 25.41
CA ARG A 159 9.37 45.20 26.42
C ARG A 159 8.24 44.18 26.34
N GLU A 160 7.03 44.62 26.04
CA GLU A 160 5.84 43.78 25.91
C GLU A 160 5.97 42.80 24.73
N LYS A 161 6.56 43.24 23.61
CA LYS A 161 6.87 42.35 22.48
C LYS A 161 7.95 41.32 22.81
N GLN A 162 8.96 41.72 23.59
CA GLN A 162 10.00 40.80 24.02
C GLN A 162 9.44 39.71 24.94
N ASP A 163 8.63 40.10 25.93
CA ASP A 163 7.98 39.16 26.85
C ASP A 163 7.08 38.17 26.07
N ARG A 164 6.35 38.64 25.05
CA ARG A 164 5.53 37.78 24.18
C ARG A 164 6.36 36.79 23.35
N ILE A 165 7.51 37.21 22.82
CA ILE A 165 8.42 36.32 22.06
C ILE A 165 8.95 35.21 22.97
N ASP A 166 9.30 35.54 24.21
CA ASP A 166 9.85 34.56 25.14
C ASP A 166 8.78 33.57 25.64
N GLU A 167 7.52 34.00 25.78
CA GLU A 167 6.37 33.10 25.99
C GLU A 167 6.18 32.13 24.81
N LEU A 168 6.18 32.64 23.57
CA LEU A 168 6.00 31.81 22.37
C LEU A 168 7.11 30.76 22.24
N LYS A 169 8.36 31.12 22.54
CA LYS A 169 9.47 30.15 22.59
C LYS A 169 9.27 29.06 23.63
N GLY A 170 8.78 29.42 24.82
CA GLY A 170 8.45 28.45 25.86
C GLY A 170 7.35 27.48 25.44
N TRP A 171 6.33 27.95 24.70
CA TRP A 171 5.30 27.08 24.13
C TRP A 171 5.85 26.18 23.02
N VAL A 172 6.71 26.70 22.14
CA VAL A 172 7.37 25.90 21.10
C VAL A 172 8.20 24.77 21.71
N GLU A 173 8.99 25.04 22.73
CA GLU A 173 9.80 24.02 23.41
C GLU A 173 8.92 22.95 24.06
N LYS A 174 7.83 23.36 24.72
CA LYS A 174 6.87 22.44 25.32
C LYS A 174 6.19 21.54 24.29
N HIS A 175 5.73 22.11 23.17
CA HIS A 175 5.08 21.35 22.11
C HIS A 175 6.05 20.37 21.44
N ARG A 176 7.30 20.77 21.20
CA ARG A 176 8.35 19.88 20.68
C ARG A 176 8.73 18.76 21.64
N TYR A 177 8.57 18.94 22.95
CA TYR A 177 8.78 17.87 23.93
C TYR A 177 7.65 16.84 23.93
N HIS A 178 6.43 17.26 23.62
CA HIS A 178 5.24 16.39 23.63
C HIS A 178 4.99 15.62 22.33
N ILE A 179 5.59 16.06 21.23
CA ILE A 179 5.59 15.38 19.92
C ILE A 179 6.81 14.47 19.82
#